data_AF-A0A916RUN3-F1
#
_entry.id   AF-A0A916RUN3-F1
#
_cell.length_a   1.000
_cell.length_b   1.000
_cell.length_c   1.000
_cell.angle_alpha   90.00
_cell.angle_beta   90.00
_cell.angle_gamma   90.00
#
_symmetry.space_group_name_H-M   'P 1'
#
loop_
_entity.id
_entity.type
_entity.pdbx_description
1 polymer ?
#
loop_
_entity_poly.entity_id
_entity_poly.type
_entity_poly.pdbx_seq_one_letter_code
_entity_poly.pdbx_strand_id
1 'polypeptide(L)' 'MGYSRTDSLKLRLTEREQLASAVQKLMAAGIDEDLIPTHLVRAFYVDMDELNSILRATAQAERDHAASMDALLQQSA' A
#
# COMPACT_ATOMS: atom_id res chain seq x y z
N MET A 1 12.77 38.69 -11.61
CA MET A 1 11.90 37.53 -11.89
C MET A 1 11.93 36.63 -10.66
N GLY A 2 10.92 36.74 -9.78
CA GLY A 2 10.82 35.89 -8.60
C GLY A 2 10.06 34.62 -8.96
N TYR A 3 10.76 33.50 -9.09
CA TYR A 3 10.11 32.19 -9.11
C TYR A 3 9.58 31.99 -7.68
N SER A 4 8.27 32.14 -7.49
CA SER A 4 7.63 31.78 -6.23
C SER A 4 7.93 30.30 -6.00
N ARG A 5 8.85 30.02 -5.08
CA ARG A 5 9.30 28.69 -4.66
C ARG A 5 8.21 28.04 -3.80
N THR A 6 6.99 27.99 -4.33
CA THR A 6 5.83 27.45 -3.62
C THR A 6 5.50 26.03 -4.09
N ASP A 7 6.11 25.58 -5.19
CA ASP A 7 5.66 24.35 -5.83
C ASP A 7 6.57 23.16 -5.51
N SER A 8 5.99 22.10 -4.95
CA SER A 8 6.59 20.76 -4.71
C SER A 8 7.16 20.44 -3.32
N LEU A 9 6.51 20.88 -2.23
CA LEU A 9 6.58 20.16 -0.96
C LEU A 9 5.58 18.99 -0.95
N LYS A 10 5.53 18.17 -2.00
CA LYS A 10 4.86 16.88 -1.89
C LYS A 10 5.62 16.10 -0.83
N LEU A 11 4.97 15.83 0.30
CA LEU A 11 5.53 14.98 1.35
C LEU A 11 5.95 13.67 0.68
N ARG A 12 7.22 13.30 0.87
CA ARG A 12 7.76 12.06 0.32
C ARG A 12 7.28 10.92 1.19
N LEU A 13 6.43 10.09 0.62
CA LEU A 13 5.93 8.88 1.25
C LEU A 13 6.78 7.72 0.73
N THR A 14 8.06 7.76 1.08
CA THR A 14 9.09 6.80 0.65
C THR A 14 9.44 5.82 1.76
N GLU A 15 9.05 6.09 3.01
CA GLU A 15 9.29 5.16 4.11
C GLU A 15 8.28 4.02 4.07
N ARG A 16 8.80 2.79 4.13
CA ARG A 16 8.02 1.56 4.08
C ARG A 16 6.90 1.52 5.13
N GLU A 17 7.17 1.97 6.35
CA GLU A 17 6.17 2.00 7.44
C GLU A 17 5.03 2.99 7.16
N GLN A 18 5.36 4.15 6.59
CA GLN A 18 4.38 5.17 6.20
C GLN A 18 3.55 4.67 5.02
N LEU A 19 4.19 4.06 4.02
CA LEU A 19 3.52 3.46 2.87
C LEU A 19 2.57 2.34 3.30
N ALA A 20 3.04 1.40 4.11
CA ALA A 20 2.22 0.32 4.62
C ALA A 20 1.03 0.84 5.45
N SER A 21 1.24 1.87 6.28
CA SER A 21 0.15 2.50 7.03
C SER A 21 -0.87 3.20 6.13
N ALA A 22 -0.41 3.85 5.05
CA ALA A 22 -1.29 4.52 4.10
C ALA A 22 -2.10 3.50 3.28
N VAL A 23 -1.45 2.44 2.80
CA VAL A 23 -2.09 1.31 2.09
C VAL A 23 -3.15 0.66 2.98
N GLN A 24 -2.83 0.33 4.24
CA GLN A 24 -3.79 -0.23 5.19
C GLN A 24 -5.00 0.67 5.42
N LYS A 25 -4.79 1.98 5.58
CA LYS A 25 -5.89 2.95 5.74
C LYS A 25 -6.79 3.02 4.49
N LEU A 26 -6.22 2.95 3.29
CA LEU A 26 -6.96 2.98 2.04
C LEU A 26 -7.74 1.67 1.83
N MET A 27 -7.12 0.52 2.09
CA MET A 27 -7.81 -0.79 2.06
C MET A 27 -8.94 -0.85 3.09
N ALA A 28 -8.70 -0.38 4.31
CA ALA A 28 -9.73 -0.29 5.36
C ALA A 28 -10.89 0.67 4.99
N ALA A 29 -10.63 1.65 4.13
CA ALA A 29 -11.66 2.51 3.55
C ALA A 29 -12.42 1.85 2.38
N GLY A 30 -12.07 0.62 1.99
CA GLY A 30 -12.67 -0.10 0.87
C GLY A 30 -12.09 0.28 -0.50
N ILE A 31 -10.92 0.92 -0.54
CA ILE A 31 -10.24 1.24 -1.80
C ILE A 31 -9.44 0.02 -2.25
N ASP A 32 -9.67 -0.37 -3.50
CA ASP A 32 -9.01 -1.49 -4.13
C ASP A 32 -7.49 -1.27 -4.27
N GLU A 33 -6.71 -2.34 -4.12
CA GLU A 33 -5.25 -2.29 -4.17
C GLU A 33 -4.71 -1.70 -5.48
N ASP A 34 -5.44 -1.87 -6.59
CA ASP A 34 -5.10 -1.33 -7.90
C ASP A 34 -5.24 0.20 -7.96
N LEU A 35 -6.17 0.75 -7.17
CA LEU A 35 -6.44 2.19 -7.12
C LEU A 35 -5.52 2.91 -6.13
N ILE A 36 -5.01 2.21 -5.11
CA ILE A 36 -4.13 2.77 -4.07
C ILE A 36 -2.92 3.53 -4.64
N PRO A 37 -2.14 2.99 -5.59
CA PRO A 37 -1.04 3.72 -6.23
C PRO A 37 -1.49 5.03 -6.83
N THR A 38 -2.61 5.02 -7.55
CA THR A 38 -3.15 6.20 -8.24
C THR A 38 -3.54 7.29 -7.23
N HIS A 39 -4.14 6.90 -6.11
CA HIS A 39 -4.46 7.83 -5.02
C HIS A 39 -3.21 8.38 -4.34
N LEU A 40 -2.21 7.54 -4.08
CA LEU A 40 -0.99 7.93 -3.39
C LEU A 40 -0.10 8.84 -4.24
N VAL A 41 0.13 8.54 -5.53
CA VAL A 41 0.98 9.38 -6.43
C VAL A 41 0.36 10.75 -6.73
N ARG A 42 -0.97 10.83 -6.65
CA ARG A 42 -1.70 12.10 -6.81
C ARG A 42 -1.42 13.04 -5.66
N ALA A 43 -1.47 12.55 -4.42
CA ALA A 43 -1.30 13.34 -3.21
C ALA A 43 0.17 13.51 -2.78
N PHE A 44 1.00 12.48 -2.97
CA PHE A 44 2.35 12.38 -2.42
C PHE A 44 3.37 12.00 -3.50
N TYR A 45 4.65 12.19 -3.17
CA TYR A 45 5.73 11.61 -3.97
C TYR A 45 6.03 10.23 -3.41
N VAL A 46 5.71 9.19 -4.18
CA VAL A 46 5.72 7.80 -3.72
C VAL A 46 6.76 7.02 -4.51
N ASP A 47 7.49 6.16 -3.83
CA ASP A 47 8.33 5.18 -4.51
C ASP A 47 7.44 4.02 -5.00
N MET A 48 7.30 3.91 -6.31
CA MET A 48 6.42 2.90 -6.92
C MET A 48 6.99 1.50 -6.74
N ASP A 49 8.31 1.33 -6.64
CA ASP A 49 8.93 0.02 -6.46
C ASP A 49 8.63 -0.51 -5.04
N GLU A 50 8.84 0.35 -4.03
CA GLU A 50 8.50 0.04 -2.63
C GLU A 50 7.00 -0.19 -2.45
N LEU A 51 6.14 0.63 -3.07
CA LEU A 51 4.69 0.43 -3.01
C LEU A 51 4.28 -0.91 -3.61
N ASN A 52 4.80 -1.28 -4.78
CA ASN A 52 4.52 -2.57 -5.40
C ASN A 52 5.01 -3.73 -4.54
N SER A 53 6.16 -3.59 -3.89
CA SER A 53 6.70 -4.57 -2.95
C SER A 53 5.75 -4.81 -1.77
N ILE A 54 5.23 -3.72 -1.18
CA ILE A 54 4.26 -3.79 -0.07
C ILE A 54 2.96 -4.45 -0.52
N LEU A 55 2.39 -4.04 -1.66
CA LEU A 55 1.15 -4.62 -2.19
C LEU A 55 1.30 -6.12 -2.43
N ARG A 56 2.42 -6.54 -3.04
CA ARG A 56 2.73 -7.96 -3.25
C ARG A 56 2.89 -8.72 -1.94
N ALA A 57 3.55 -8.12 -0.94
CA ALA A 57 3.72 -8.74 0.37
C ALA A 57 2.38 -8.91 1.10
N THR A 58 1.50 -7.90 1.02
CA THR A 58 0.14 -7.98 1.58
C THR A 58 -0.71 -9.02 0.88
N ALA A 59 -0.74 -9.03 -0.46
CA ALA A 59 -1.48 -10.03 -1.22
C ALA A 59 -0.98 -11.47 -0.95
N GLN A 60 0.33 -11.64 -0.75
CA GLN A 60 0.91 -12.92 -0.38
C GLN A 60 0.55 -13.34 1.05
N ALA A 61 0.54 -12.40 2.00
CA ALA A 61 0.15 -12.67 3.38
C ALA A 61 -1.32 -13.10 3.49
N GLU A 62 -2.22 -12.45 2.75
CA GLU A 62 -3.64 -12.83 2.70
C GLU A 62 -3.84 -14.23 2.12
N ARG A 63 -3.08 -14.59 1.07
CA ARG A 63 -3.11 -15.94 0.48
C ARG A 63 -2.56 -17.01 1.40
N ASP A 64 -1.45 -16.73 2.08
CA ASP A 64 -0.83 -17.66 3.03
C ASP A 64 -1.75 -17.89 4.25
N HIS A 65 -2.40 -16.83 4.72
CA HIS A 65 -3.41 -16.91 5.78
C HIS A 65 -4.62 -17.73 5.33
N ALA A 66 -5.16 -17.49 4.13
CA ALA A 66 -6.26 -18.26 3.58
C ALA A 66 -5.90 -19.75 3.40
N ALA A 67 -4.70 -20.05 2.89
CA ALA A 67 -4.21 -21.42 2.71
C ALA A 67 -4.01 -22.14 4.06
N SER A 68 -3.50 -21.45 5.07
CA SER A 68 -3.34 -21.99 6.42
C SER A 68 -4.70 -22.26 7.08
N MET A 69 -5.69 -21.41 6.85
CA MET A 69 -7.03 -21.57 7.42
C MET A 69 -7.78 -22.76 6.79
N ASP A 70 -7.61 -22.98 5.48
CA ASP A 70 -8.10 -24.17 4.77
C ASP A 70 -7.45 -25.46 5.30
N ALA A 71 -6.12 -25.44 5.49
CA ALA A 71 -5.38 -26.58 6.02
C ALA A 71 -5.79 -26.97 7.46
N LEU A 72 -6.15 -25.99 8.30
CA LEU A 72 -6.63 -26.24 9.67
C LEU A 72 -8.04 -26.86 9.70
N LEU A 73 -8.93 -26.43 8.79
CA LEU A 73 -10.26 -27.02 8.64
C LEU A 73 -10.17 -28.46 8.12
N GLN A 74 -9.24 -28.75 7.22
CA GLN A 74 -9.06 -30.07 6.62
C GLN A 74 -8.39 -31.09 7.57
N GLN A 75 -7.65 -30.64 8.59
CA GLN A 75 -7.09 -31.51 9.64
C GLN A 75 -8.11 -31.89 10.73
N SER A 76 -9.30 -31.27 10.72
CA SER A 76 -10.32 -31.43 11.76
C SER A 76 -11.49 -32.35 11.35
N ALA A 77 -11.40 -33.02 10.19
CA ALA A 77 -12.41 -33.94 9.63
C ALA A 77 -11.87 -35.37 9.53
#